data_AF-A0AAV8R8W0-F1
#
_entry.id   AF-A0AAV8R8W0-F1
#
_cell.length_a   1.000
_cell.length_b   1.000
_cell.length_c   1.000
_cell.angle_alpha   90.00
_cell.angle_beta   90.00
_cell.angle_gamma   90.00
#
_symmetry.space_group_name_H-M   'P 1'
#
loop_
_entity.id
_entity.type
_entity.pdbx_description
1 polymer ?
#
loop_
_entity_poly.entity_id
_entity_poly.type
_entity_poly.pdbx_seq_one_letter_code
_entity_poly.pdbx_strand_id
1 'polypeptide(L)'
;MASIVSSLALSPAPTKLRSPPPSLGILSSFAISACRSFQPSPGARISRRTLSIRALTLDFSGSFFEGGGDEEGGGPSASSAAAAVHLGDKEEPQCPPGLRRYETMAVLRPDMTEDERLALIQRYEELLVAGGGMYVEVFNRGVIPLAYSIKKKNKAGESNTYLDGIYLLFTYFTKPESMAVLESRVKTDDDVIRSSSFKIRKRKY
;
A
#
# COMPACT_ATOMS: atom_id res chain seq x y z
N MET A 1 -85.18 -34.76 -19.25
CA MET A 1 -85.72 -33.39 -19.34
C MET A 1 -84.78 -32.48 -18.56
N ALA A 2 -84.40 -31.34 -19.15
CA ALA A 2 -83.52 -30.27 -18.67
C ALA A 2 -82.01 -30.42 -18.94
N SER A 3 -81.60 -29.66 -19.95
CA SER A 3 -80.27 -29.23 -20.39
C SER A 3 -79.54 -28.37 -19.34
N ILE A 4 -78.23 -28.14 -19.53
CA ILE A 4 -77.63 -26.80 -19.69
C ILE A 4 -76.23 -26.96 -20.31
N VAL A 5 -75.98 -26.07 -21.26
CA VAL A 5 -74.81 -25.93 -22.13
C VAL A 5 -73.81 -24.97 -21.46
N SER A 6 -72.51 -25.22 -21.57
CA SER A 6 -71.51 -24.14 -21.57
C SER A 6 -70.23 -24.58 -22.26
N SER A 7 -70.06 -24.01 -23.45
CA SER A 7 -68.85 -23.94 -24.24
C SER A 7 -67.93 -22.85 -23.67
N LEU A 8 -66.61 -23.04 -23.71
CA LEU A 8 -65.65 -21.99 -24.08
C LEU A 8 -64.25 -22.59 -24.29
N ALA A 9 -63.72 -22.32 -25.47
CA ALA A 9 -62.42 -22.71 -25.99
C ALA A 9 -61.28 -21.89 -25.39
N LEU A 10 -60.03 -22.41 -25.37
CA LEU A 10 -58.88 -21.80 -26.08
C LEU A 10 -57.58 -22.63 -25.96
N SER A 11 -57.01 -22.94 -27.13
CA SER A 11 -55.58 -22.98 -27.51
C SER A 11 -54.56 -23.91 -26.81
N PRO A 12 -53.85 -24.77 -27.59
CA PRO A 12 -52.54 -25.32 -27.26
C PRO A 12 -51.41 -24.53 -27.96
N ALA A 13 -50.38 -24.13 -27.22
CA ALA A 13 -49.16 -23.55 -27.79
C ALA A 13 -47.95 -24.48 -27.57
N PRO A 14 -47.28 -24.94 -28.65
CA PRO A 14 -45.97 -25.57 -28.57
C PRO A 14 -44.89 -24.66 -29.18
N THR A 15 -43.85 -24.29 -28.43
CA THR A 15 -42.59 -23.81 -29.01
C THR A 15 -41.39 -24.15 -28.11
N LYS A 16 -40.66 -25.22 -28.46
CA LYS A 16 -39.24 -25.38 -28.11
C LYS A 16 -38.49 -25.81 -29.36
N LEU A 17 -37.84 -24.85 -29.99
CA LEU A 17 -36.84 -25.06 -31.03
C LEU A 17 -35.77 -23.99 -30.81
N ARG A 18 -34.68 -24.37 -30.15
CA ARG A 18 -33.47 -23.56 -30.02
C ARG A 18 -32.33 -24.34 -30.67
N SER A 19 -31.97 -23.90 -31.87
CA SER A 19 -30.77 -24.30 -32.58
C SER A 19 -29.51 -23.68 -31.94
N PRO A 20 -28.33 -24.31 -32.09
CA PRO A 20 -27.04 -23.73 -31.71
C PRO A 20 -26.43 -22.93 -32.88
N PRO A 21 -25.67 -21.84 -32.62
CA PRO A 21 -24.80 -21.25 -33.62
C PRO A 21 -23.35 -21.80 -33.54
N PRO A 22 -22.59 -21.68 -34.66
CA PRO A 22 -21.46 -22.54 -34.99
C PRO A 22 -20.10 -22.08 -34.46
N SER A 23 -19.21 -23.07 -34.39
CA SER A 23 -17.76 -22.99 -34.26
C SER A 23 -17.10 -22.01 -35.23
N LEU A 24 -16.25 -21.13 -34.72
CA LEU A 24 -15.24 -20.42 -35.50
C LEU A 24 -13.86 -20.79 -34.94
N GLY A 25 -13.16 -21.64 -35.69
CA GLY A 25 -11.74 -21.87 -35.52
C GLY A 25 -10.96 -20.72 -36.14
N ILE A 26 -9.98 -20.22 -35.39
CA ILE A 26 -8.92 -19.36 -35.92
C ILE A 26 -7.60 -20.03 -35.56
N LEU A 27 -7.05 -20.76 -36.53
CA LEU A 27 -5.66 -21.18 -36.55
C LEU A 27 -4.85 -19.95 -36.98
N SER A 28 -4.09 -19.36 -36.06
CA SER A 28 -3.01 -18.44 -36.42
C SER A 28 -1.68 -19.08 -36.04
N SER A 29 -0.99 -19.54 -37.07
CA SER A 29 0.36 -20.06 -37.06
C SER A 29 1.35 -18.89 -36.96
N PHE A 30 1.85 -18.63 -35.76
CA PHE A 30 3.04 -17.80 -35.59
C PHE A 30 4.29 -18.66 -35.77
N ALA A 31 4.99 -18.42 -36.87
CA ALA A 31 6.29 -18.99 -37.15
C ALA A 31 7.31 -18.51 -36.10
N ILE A 32 7.89 -19.46 -35.38
CA ILE A 32 9.03 -19.24 -34.49
C ILE A 32 10.25 -19.05 -35.39
N SER A 33 10.68 -17.81 -35.53
CA SER A 33 11.95 -17.47 -36.19
C SER A 33 13.11 -17.94 -35.30
N ALA A 34 13.88 -18.88 -35.82
CA ALA A 34 15.10 -19.38 -35.22
C ALA A 34 16.22 -18.32 -35.36
N CYS A 35 16.50 -17.61 -34.26
CA CYS A 35 17.65 -16.72 -34.16
C CYS A 35 18.67 -17.30 -33.17
N ARG A 36 19.71 -17.90 -33.76
CA ARG A 36 21.09 -18.09 -33.29
C ARG A 36 21.36 -18.16 -31.79
N SER A 37 21.85 -19.34 -31.41
CA SER A 37 22.71 -19.62 -30.25
C SER A 37 23.75 -18.52 -30.00
N PHE A 38 23.58 -17.78 -28.90
CA PHE A 38 24.64 -16.98 -28.31
C PHE A 38 25.56 -17.90 -27.50
N GLN A 39 26.80 -18.03 -27.96
CA GLN A 39 27.87 -18.67 -27.21
C GLN A 39 28.31 -17.75 -26.06
N PRO A 40 28.56 -18.26 -24.85
CA PRO A 40 29.19 -17.50 -23.79
C PRO A 40 30.71 -17.49 -23.98
N SER A 41 31.29 -16.30 -24.17
CA SER A 41 32.74 -16.09 -24.06
C SER A 41 33.16 -15.98 -22.59
N PRO A 42 34.20 -16.69 -22.13
CA PRO A 42 34.76 -16.50 -20.79
C PRO A 42 35.79 -15.36 -20.83
N GLY A 43 35.61 -14.31 -20.02
CA GLY A 43 36.65 -13.28 -19.93
C GLY A 43 36.21 -11.95 -19.34
N ALA A 44 35.88 -11.91 -18.06
CA ALA A 44 35.91 -10.66 -17.29
C ALA A 44 36.41 -10.93 -15.88
N ARG A 45 37.63 -10.49 -15.59
CA ARG A 45 38.28 -10.57 -14.28
C ARG A 45 37.52 -9.66 -13.32
N ILE A 46 36.84 -10.26 -12.35
CA ILE A 46 36.28 -9.54 -11.20
C ILE A 46 37.46 -9.12 -10.33
N SER A 47 37.83 -7.85 -10.43
CA SER A 47 38.71 -7.19 -9.47
C SER A 47 38.01 -7.16 -8.11
N ARG A 48 38.36 -8.10 -7.23
CA ARG A 48 37.96 -8.09 -5.82
C ARG A 48 38.50 -6.81 -5.17
N ARG A 49 37.68 -5.76 -5.11
CA ARG A 49 37.92 -4.64 -4.20
C ARG A 49 37.55 -5.11 -2.80
N THR A 50 38.57 -5.46 -2.03
CA THR A 50 38.50 -5.71 -0.60
C THR A 50 38.09 -4.42 0.11
N LEU A 51 36.86 -4.36 0.62
CA LEU A 51 36.45 -3.29 1.53
C LEU A 51 37.05 -3.59 2.90
N SER A 52 38.09 -2.84 3.27
CA SER A 52 38.63 -2.85 4.64
C SER A 52 37.66 -2.08 5.54
N ILE A 53 36.85 -2.79 6.31
CA ILE A 53 36.01 -2.20 7.35
C ILE A 53 36.92 -1.86 8.53
N ARG A 54 37.15 -0.56 8.78
CA ARG A 54 37.84 -0.10 9.99
C ARG A 54 36.83 -0.07 11.13
N ALA A 55 37.02 -0.94 12.12
CA ALA A 55 36.32 -0.86 13.39
C ALA A 55 36.78 0.40 14.14
N LEU A 56 35.85 1.32 14.39
CA LEU A 56 36.06 2.44 15.31
C LEU A 56 35.68 1.95 16.71
N THR A 57 36.66 1.77 17.57
CA THR A 57 36.45 1.53 19.01
C THR A 57 35.98 2.82 19.64
N LEU A 58 34.73 2.88 20.08
CA LEU A 58 34.25 3.93 20.97
C LEU A 58 34.76 3.61 22.38
N ASP A 59 35.58 4.51 22.91
CA ASP A 59 36.08 4.46 24.29
C ASP A 59 34.94 4.83 25.24
N PHE A 60 34.49 3.85 26.03
CA PHE A 60 33.46 4.03 27.04
C PHE A 60 34.11 4.48 28.35
N SER A 61 34.53 5.75 28.41
CA SER A 61 34.99 6.37 29.65
C SER A 61 33.82 7.05 30.36
N GLY A 62 32.96 6.26 30.97
CA GLY A 62 31.92 6.71 31.89
C GLY A 62 32.33 6.40 33.32
N SER A 63 32.73 7.43 34.07
CA SER A 63 33.11 7.38 35.48
C SER A 63 31.97 6.83 36.33
N PHE A 64 32.20 5.59 36.77
CA PHE A 64 31.50 4.82 37.79
C PHE A 64 31.44 5.61 39.11
N PHE A 65 30.21 5.87 39.58
CA PHE A 65 29.81 6.38 40.90
C PHE A 65 30.97 6.71 41.89
N GLU A 66 31.49 7.94 41.81
CA GLU A 66 32.32 8.54 42.86
C GLU A 66 31.36 9.26 43.83
N GLY A 67 30.89 8.53 44.84
CA GLY A 67 30.07 9.08 45.92
C GLY A 67 30.91 9.37 47.15
N GLY A 68 30.86 10.62 47.62
CA GLY A 68 31.15 11.00 49.01
C GLY A 68 32.40 11.83 49.24
N GLY A 69 32.23 13.07 49.70
CA GLY A 69 33.30 13.89 50.28
C GLY A 69 33.00 15.39 50.24
N ASP A 70 32.54 15.92 51.38
CA ASP A 70 32.47 17.34 51.74
C ASP A 70 33.72 18.15 51.35
N GLU A 71 33.56 19.35 50.76
CA GLU A 71 33.98 20.64 51.35
C GLU A 71 33.78 21.83 50.38
N GLU A 72 33.28 22.91 50.99
CA GLU A 72 33.31 24.35 50.70
C GLU A 72 33.80 24.93 49.34
N GLY A 73 32.98 25.81 48.75
CA GLY A 73 33.49 27.08 48.17
C GLY A 73 33.07 27.43 46.74
N GLY A 74 32.08 28.32 46.60
CA GLY A 74 31.96 29.27 45.47
C GLY A 74 30.98 28.94 44.34
N GLY A 75 29.81 29.60 44.33
CA GLY A 75 28.95 29.72 43.13
C GLY A 75 29.58 30.61 42.04
N PRO A 76 28.97 30.71 40.84
CA PRO A 76 27.63 31.28 40.75
C PRO A 76 26.66 30.63 39.75
N SER A 77 25.39 30.88 40.04
CA SER A 77 24.21 30.72 39.20
C SER A 77 24.42 31.18 37.75
N ALA A 78 24.15 30.28 36.81
CA ALA A 78 23.68 30.63 35.47
C ALA A 78 22.67 29.56 35.04
N SER A 79 21.41 29.98 35.07
CA SER A 79 20.27 29.45 34.32
C SER A 79 20.59 28.21 33.47
N SER A 80 20.11 27.05 33.89
CA SER A 80 19.71 26.04 32.92
C SER A 80 18.59 26.65 32.10
N ALA A 81 18.97 27.38 31.04
CA ALA A 81 18.20 27.41 29.83
C ALA A 81 18.02 25.93 29.47
N ALA A 82 16.90 25.37 29.91
CA ALA A 82 16.31 24.27 29.20
C ALA A 82 16.18 24.80 27.78
N ALA A 83 17.15 24.42 26.96
CA ALA A 83 16.99 24.37 25.54
C ALA A 83 15.76 23.48 25.36
N ALA A 84 14.59 24.13 25.33
CA ALA A 84 13.50 23.71 24.50
C ALA A 84 14.13 23.64 23.11
N VAL A 85 14.69 22.47 22.81
CA VAL A 85 15.03 22.06 21.47
C VAL A 85 13.72 22.23 20.73
N HIS A 86 13.68 23.34 20.00
CA HIS A 86 12.71 23.66 19.00
C HIS A 86 12.56 22.37 18.20
N LEU A 87 11.46 21.65 18.43
CA LEU A 87 11.02 20.55 17.59
C LEU A 87 10.88 21.18 16.22
N GLY A 88 11.95 21.10 15.44
CA GLY A 88 12.01 21.67 14.12
C GLY A 88 10.83 21.09 13.38
N ASP A 89 9.90 21.97 12.99
CA ASP A 89 8.91 21.68 11.98
C ASP A 89 9.69 21.16 10.78
N LYS A 90 9.74 19.84 10.65
CA LYS A 90 10.37 19.17 9.53
C LYS A 90 9.50 19.54 8.34
N GLU A 91 9.92 20.61 7.67
CA GLU A 91 9.18 21.30 6.63
C GLU A 91 8.80 20.28 5.57
N GLU A 92 7.52 19.87 5.57
CA GLU A 92 7.00 18.98 4.54
C GLU A 92 7.30 19.63 3.19
N PRO A 93 8.03 18.96 2.29
CA PRO A 93 8.49 19.57 1.05
C PRO A 93 7.32 20.20 0.31
N GLN A 94 7.53 21.45 -0.08
CA GLN A 94 6.54 22.27 -0.75
C GLN A 94 6.14 21.59 -2.07
N CYS A 95 4.84 21.52 -2.33
CA CYS A 95 4.29 20.85 -3.52
C CYS A 95 4.98 21.40 -4.77
N PRO A 96 5.59 20.56 -5.64
CA PRO A 96 6.02 21.02 -6.94
C PRO A 96 4.80 21.52 -7.74
N PRO A 97 4.96 22.55 -8.57
CA PRO A 97 3.86 23.17 -9.30
C PRO A 97 3.15 22.13 -10.19
N GLY A 98 1.83 22.01 -10.05
CA GLY A 98 0.99 21.12 -10.86
C GLY A 98 0.56 19.82 -10.18
N LEU A 99 1.14 19.45 -9.03
CA LEU A 99 0.69 18.31 -8.24
C LEU A 99 -0.21 18.74 -7.07
N ARG A 100 -1.07 17.82 -6.63
CA ARG A 100 -1.92 18.03 -5.45
C ARG A 100 -1.47 17.09 -4.34
N ARG A 101 -1.48 17.60 -3.10
CA ARG A 101 -1.21 16.80 -1.90
C ARG A 101 -2.43 15.95 -1.56
N TYR A 102 -2.20 14.65 -1.44
CA TYR A 102 -3.19 13.68 -1.03
C TYR A 102 -2.65 12.85 0.12
N GLU A 103 -3.58 12.35 0.92
CA GLU A 103 -3.34 11.44 2.01
C GLU A 103 -4.30 10.26 1.83
N THR A 104 -3.78 9.05 1.73
CA THR A 104 -4.61 7.84 1.66
C THR A 104 -4.39 7.00 2.90
N MET A 105 -5.47 6.76 3.63
CA MET A 105 -5.52 5.80 4.71
C MET A 105 -6.03 4.47 4.16
N ALA A 106 -5.22 3.42 4.28
CA ALA A 106 -5.57 2.06 3.94
C ALA A 106 -5.55 1.19 5.20
N VAL A 107 -6.61 0.40 5.37
CA VAL A 107 -6.72 -0.59 6.42
C VAL A 107 -6.56 -1.95 5.79
N LEU A 108 -5.54 -2.69 6.23
CA LEU A 108 -5.22 -4.04 5.79
C LEU A 108 -5.78 -5.09 6.74
N ARG A 109 -5.87 -6.32 6.25
CA ARG A 109 -6.17 -7.51 7.07
C ARG A 109 -5.11 -7.70 8.16
N PRO A 110 -5.50 -8.07 9.39
CA PRO A 110 -4.57 -8.29 10.50
C PRO A 110 -3.73 -9.58 10.36
N ASP A 111 -4.21 -10.53 9.55
CA ASP A 111 -3.53 -11.83 9.33
C ASP A 111 -2.26 -11.72 8.46
N MET A 112 -2.02 -10.54 7.88
CA MET A 112 -0.90 -10.28 6.98
C MET A 112 0.42 -10.19 7.74
N THR A 113 1.44 -10.87 7.21
CA THR A 113 2.80 -10.79 7.74
C THR A 113 3.46 -9.45 7.37
N GLU A 114 4.57 -9.12 8.03
CA GLU A 114 5.32 -7.89 7.77
C GLU A 114 5.90 -7.86 6.35
N ASP A 115 6.40 -9.00 5.86
CA ASP A 115 6.96 -9.11 4.51
C ASP A 115 5.91 -8.84 3.42
N GLU A 116 4.71 -9.41 3.57
CA GLU A 116 3.61 -9.16 2.64
C GLU A 116 3.16 -7.70 2.66
N ARG A 117 3.18 -7.08 3.85
CA ARG A 117 2.90 -5.65 4.01
C ARG A 117 3.91 -4.79 3.27
N LEU A 118 5.21 -5.08 3.43
CA LEU A 118 6.27 -4.39 2.71
C LEU A 118 6.13 -4.57 1.19
N ALA A 119 5.78 -5.78 0.74
CA ALA A 119 5.51 -6.06 -0.67
C ALA A 119 4.30 -5.28 -1.21
N LEU A 120 3.27 -5.01 -0.41
CA LEU A 120 2.14 -4.16 -0.81
C LEU A 120 2.54 -2.68 -0.85
N ILE A 121 3.32 -2.23 0.14
CA ILE A 121 3.84 -0.85 0.17
C ILE A 121 4.65 -0.58 -1.10
N GLN A 122 5.59 -1.45 -1.43
CA GLN A 122 6.41 -1.31 -2.64
C GLN A 122 5.56 -1.29 -3.92
N ARG A 123 4.54 -2.16 -4.02
CA ARG A 123 3.61 -2.17 -5.16
C ARG A 123 2.84 -0.86 -5.32
N TYR A 124 2.40 -0.25 -4.23
CA TYR A 124 1.69 1.03 -4.27
C TYR A 124 2.62 2.23 -4.49
N GLU A 125 3.86 2.17 -3.99
CA GLU A 125 4.90 3.15 -4.31
C GLU A 125 5.21 3.16 -5.80
N GLU A 126 5.43 2.00 -6.40
CA GLU A 126 5.67 1.87 -7.85
C GLU A 126 4.49 2.40 -8.68
N LEU A 127 3.25 2.12 -8.25
CA LEU A 127 2.04 2.66 -8.87
C LEU A 127 2.00 4.19 -8.79
N LEU A 128 2.31 4.75 -7.62
CA LEU A 128 2.35 6.20 -7.42
C LEU A 128 3.41 6.85 -8.29
N VAL A 129 4.62 6.28 -8.35
CA VAL A 129 5.71 6.76 -9.20
C VAL A 129 5.34 6.65 -10.68
N ALA A 130 4.72 5.54 -11.11
CA ALA A 130 4.21 5.38 -12.48
C ALA A 130 3.10 6.38 -12.84
N GLY A 131 2.30 6.80 -11.86
CA GLY A 131 1.32 7.87 -11.99
C GLY A 131 1.90 9.29 -12.03
N GLY A 132 3.23 9.44 -11.98
CA GLY A 132 3.90 10.73 -11.89
C GLY A 132 3.77 11.37 -10.50
N GLY A 133 3.54 10.56 -9.47
CA GLY A 133 3.56 10.98 -8.09
C GLY A 133 4.98 11.26 -7.61
N MET A 134 5.13 12.28 -6.77
CA MET A 134 6.39 12.68 -6.16
C MET A 134 6.25 12.67 -4.64
N TYR A 135 7.37 12.47 -3.93
CA TYR A 135 7.47 12.37 -2.47
C TYR A 135 6.41 11.45 -1.87
N VAL A 136 6.61 10.14 -2.02
CA VAL A 136 5.76 9.14 -1.36
C VAL A 136 6.35 8.86 0.01
N GLU A 137 5.61 9.21 1.05
CA GLU A 137 5.93 8.86 2.42
C GLU A 137 4.90 7.84 2.92
N VAL A 138 5.41 6.73 3.46
CA VAL A 138 4.59 5.65 3.97
C VAL A 138 4.82 5.52 5.47
N PHE A 139 3.74 5.68 6.23
CA PHE A 139 3.74 5.53 7.67
C PHE A 139 2.89 4.32 8.08
N ASN A 140 3.52 3.38 8.78
CA ASN A 140 2.88 2.17 9.27
C ASN A 140 2.56 2.34 10.77
N ARG A 141 1.27 2.30 11.12
CA ARG A 141 0.80 2.45 12.51
C ARG A 141 0.69 1.13 13.27
N GLY A 142 0.91 0.00 12.61
CA GLY A 142 0.75 -1.33 13.22
C GLY A 142 -0.71 -1.78 13.30
N VAL A 143 -0.96 -2.77 14.17
CA VAL A 143 -2.28 -3.39 14.39
C VAL A 143 -3.04 -2.58 15.44
N ILE A 144 -4.25 -2.15 15.12
CA ILE A 144 -5.14 -1.42 16.04
C ILE A 144 -6.54 -2.06 15.96
N PRO A 145 -7.21 -2.29 17.11
CA PRO A 145 -8.58 -2.79 17.11
C PRO A 145 -9.54 -1.79 16.47
N LEU A 146 -10.43 -2.32 15.64
CA LEU A 146 -11.46 -1.54 14.96
C LEU A 146 -12.61 -1.26 15.91
N ALA A 147 -13.26 -0.11 15.75
CA ALA A 147 -14.45 0.23 16.53
C ALA A 147 -15.64 -0.71 16.27
N TYR A 148 -15.67 -1.39 15.13
CA TYR A 148 -16.69 -2.36 14.76
C TYR A 148 -16.13 -3.38 13.76
N SER A 149 -16.76 -4.55 13.69
CA SER A 149 -16.34 -5.62 12.80
C SER A 149 -16.57 -5.26 11.32
N ILE A 150 -15.55 -5.43 10.48
CA ILE A 150 -15.66 -5.23 9.02
C ILE A 150 -15.74 -6.59 8.33
N LYS A 151 -16.74 -6.75 7.46
CA LYS A 151 -16.88 -7.94 6.60
C LYS A 151 -16.34 -7.65 5.21
N LYS A 152 -15.38 -8.43 4.73
CA LYS A 152 -14.81 -8.33 3.38
C LYS A 152 -14.94 -9.69 2.68
N LYS A 153 -15.35 -9.65 1.42
CA LYS A 153 -15.36 -10.82 0.55
C LYS A 153 -14.08 -10.82 -0.29
N ASN A 154 -13.37 -11.95 -0.30
CA ASN A 154 -12.21 -12.15 -1.16
C ASN A 154 -12.66 -12.54 -2.58
N LYS A 155 -11.78 -12.45 -3.57
CA LYS A 155 -12.06 -12.96 -4.93
C LYS A 155 -12.34 -14.46 -4.96
N ALA A 156 -11.80 -15.20 -3.98
CA ALA A 156 -12.08 -16.62 -3.77
C ALA A 156 -13.50 -16.91 -3.22
N GLY A 157 -14.29 -15.88 -2.89
CA GLY A 157 -15.65 -16.02 -2.37
C GLY A 157 -15.77 -16.18 -0.85
N GLU A 158 -14.64 -16.27 -0.15
CA GLU A 158 -14.58 -16.30 1.31
C GLU A 158 -15.04 -14.97 1.91
N SER A 159 -15.87 -15.02 2.95
CA SER A 159 -16.35 -13.85 3.68
C SER A 159 -15.67 -13.77 5.04
N ASN A 160 -14.66 -12.93 5.15
CA ASN A 160 -13.88 -12.75 6.38
C ASN A 160 -14.42 -11.59 7.19
N THR A 161 -14.46 -11.76 8.51
CA THR A 161 -14.89 -10.73 9.48
C THR A 161 -13.70 -10.35 10.33
N TYR A 162 -13.30 -9.07 10.31
CA TYR A 162 -12.14 -8.57 11.03
C TYR A 162 -12.56 -7.66 12.18
N LEU A 163 -11.92 -7.87 13.34
CA LEU A 163 -12.04 -7.00 14.51
C LEU A 163 -10.83 -6.08 14.65
N ASP A 164 -9.68 -6.48 14.12
CA ASP A 164 -8.45 -5.70 14.09
C ASP A 164 -8.09 -5.33 12.66
N GLY A 165 -7.30 -4.27 12.51
CA GLY A 165 -6.80 -3.83 11.22
C GLY A 165 -5.43 -3.22 11.33
N ILE A 166 -4.64 -3.39 10.27
CA ILE A 166 -3.35 -2.73 10.14
C ILE A 166 -3.54 -1.42 9.39
N TYR A 167 -3.11 -0.32 9.99
CA TYR A 167 -3.26 1.01 9.39
C TYR A 167 -1.98 1.43 8.65
N LEU A 168 -2.12 1.65 7.35
CA LEU A 168 -1.12 2.29 6.52
C LEU A 168 -1.59 3.67 6.10
N LEU A 169 -0.69 4.63 6.25
CA LEU A 169 -0.90 6.00 5.86
C LEU A 169 0.09 6.36 4.76
N PHE A 170 -0.44 6.76 3.61
CA PHE A 170 0.33 7.22 2.47
C PHE A 170 0.15 8.72 2.32
N THR A 171 1.23 9.48 2.46
CA THR A 171 1.27 10.91 2.16
C THR A 171 2.03 11.09 0.85
N TYR A 172 1.39 11.64 -0.17
CA TYR A 172 1.99 11.75 -1.50
C TYR A 172 1.46 12.94 -2.29
N PHE A 173 2.24 13.37 -3.27
CA PHE A 173 1.79 14.35 -4.26
C PHE A 173 1.53 13.62 -5.58
N THR A 174 0.34 13.79 -6.15
CA THR A 174 0.04 13.19 -7.45
C THR A 174 -0.84 14.09 -8.31
N LYS A 175 -0.93 13.73 -9.59
CA LYS A 175 -1.84 14.34 -10.54
C LYS A 175 -3.27 13.90 -10.21
N PRO A 176 -4.27 14.80 -10.33
CA PRO A 176 -5.67 14.45 -10.06
C PRO A 176 -6.20 13.36 -10.99
N GLU A 177 -5.63 13.23 -12.19
CA GLU A 177 -6.02 12.21 -13.19
C GLU A 177 -5.67 10.79 -12.73
N SER A 178 -4.50 10.61 -12.10
CA SER A 178 -3.99 9.31 -11.66
C SER A 178 -4.63 8.79 -10.37
N MET A 179 -5.29 9.68 -9.60
CA MET A 179 -5.98 9.33 -8.35
C MET A 179 -7.06 8.26 -8.54
N ALA A 180 -7.85 8.36 -9.62
CA ALA A 180 -8.95 7.43 -9.87
C ALA A 180 -8.43 5.99 -10.10
N VAL A 181 -7.29 5.85 -10.76
CA VAL A 181 -6.64 4.55 -11.01
C VAL A 181 -6.12 3.97 -9.70
N LEU A 182 -5.50 4.79 -8.85
CA LEU A 182 -5.01 4.37 -7.55
C LEU A 182 -6.15 3.88 -6.66
N GLU A 183 -7.23 4.65 -6.52
CA GLU A 183 -8.38 4.25 -5.70
C GLU A 183 -9.01 2.95 -6.20
N SER A 184 -9.10 2.78 -7.52
CA SER A 184 -9.65 1.56 -8.12
C SER A 184 -8.77 0.35 -7.83
N ARG A 185 -7.44 0.50 -7.93
CA ARG A 185 -6.50 -0.58 -7.62
C ARG A 185 -6.56 -0.97 -6.15
N VAL A 186 -6.48 0.00 -5.23
CA VAL A 186 -6.58 -0.23 -3.78
C VAL A 186 -7.89 -0.93 -3.40
N LYS A 187 -9.02 -0.56 -4.02
CA LYS A 187 -10.32 -1.22 -3.78
C LYS A 187 -10.39 -2.64 -4.35
N THR A 188 -9.66 -2.91 -5.43
CA THR A 188 -9.63 -4.20 -6.12
C THR A 188 -8.78 -5.22 -5.37
N ASP A 189 -7.87 -4.77 -4.51
CA ASP A 189 -7.04 -5.66 -3.72
C ASP A 189 -7.83 -6.26 -2.54
N ASP A 190 -7.61 -7.55 -2.31
CA ASP A 190 -8.31 -8.32 -1.27
C ASP A 190 -7.70 -8.06 0.12
N ASP A 191 -6.41 -7.72 0.15
CA ASP A 191 -5.67 -7.40 1.37
C ASP A 191 -6.14 -6.11 2.04
N VAL A 192 -6.73 -5.19 1.25
CA VAL A 192 -7.26 -3.93 1.75
C VAL A 192 -8.73 -4.09 2.08
N ILE A 193 -9.03 -4.03 3.38
CA ILE A 193 -10.40 -4.16 3.89
C ILE A 193 -11.17 -2.85 3.78
N ARG A 194 -10.48 -1.71 3.90
CA ARG A 194 -11.05 -0.37 3.74
C ARG A 194 -10.00 0.62 3.27
N SER A 195 -10.40 1.53 2.39
CA SER A 195 -9.55 2.60 1.90
C SER A 195 -10.30 3.93 1.91
N SER A 196 -9.64 5.00 2.33
CA SER A 196 -10.16 6.36 2.22
C SER A 196 -9.03 7.31 1.81
N SER A 197 -9.27 8.04 0.72
CA SER A 197 -8.35 9.05 0.20
C SER A 197 -8.87 10.45 0.52
N PHE A 198 -7.97 11.32 0.96
CA PHE A 198 -8.26 12.69 1.36
C PHE A 198 -7.36 13.66 0.59
N LYS A 199 -7.93 14.79 0.18
CA LYS A 199 -7.16 15.90 -0.35
C LYS A 199 -6.80 16.83 0.80
N ILE A 200 -5.52 17.00 1.06
CA ILE A 200 -5.05 17.85 2.16
C ILE A 200 -5.11 19.32 1.74
N ARG A 201 -5.77 20.13 2.56
CA ARG A 201 -5.84 21.60 2.41
C ARG A 201 -5.30 22.22 3.69
N LYS A 202 -4.55 23.31 3.56
CA LYS A 202 -4.09 24.08 4.71
C LYS A 202 -5.30 24.57 5.51
N ARG A 203 -5.40 24.16 6.77
CA ARG A 203 -6.47 24.60 7.68
C ARG A 203 -6.26 26.08 8.00
N LYS A 204 -7.31 26.87 7.84
CA LYS A 204 -7.39 28.24 8.37
C LYS A 204 -8.26 28.16 9.62
N TYR A 205 -7.73 28.62 10.74
CA TYR A 205 -8.43 28.66 12.02
C TYR A 205 -9.12 30.00 12.20
#